data_AF-A0A937P3F0-F1
#
_entry.id   AF-A0A937P3F0-F1
#
_cell.length_a   1.000
_cell.length_b   1.000
_cell.length_c   1.000
_cell.angle_alpha   90.00
_cell.angle_beta   90.00
_cell.angle_gamma   90.00
#
_symmetry.space_group_name_H-M   'P 1'
#
loop_
_entity.id
_entity.type
_entity.pdbx_description
1 polymer ?
#
loop_
_entity_poly.entity_id
_entity_poly.type
_entity_poly.pdbx_seq_one_letter_code
_entity_poly.pdbx_strand_id
1 'polypeptide(L)'
;MKNILIEPVLHRNEQRLKLVFDYDEGLIEKIKNMTGRKWSKTMKCWHIPYEEDYRKHLHNVLSDLEIKFAGTDKQIKSADNGPVKSEEKRDTTSKKRKIEIDYNKTEGLLYMKIPFEKKDEIKKLEGAWWHPGAKVWSAIANRENCNRLKIIFDNKTYELKIVTNEFTVKKKHKKPSKALPNIVEEKFDEEMILRNKSLKTLETYKNQVNHFLHHFKEDNIKTLSADKIKKYIFDKINNKGYSREFQNQVINALKRYYEYVHNREFENFELPRPKKGQYLPKVISAEDIQKMLELTKNLKHKTIISIFYGCGLRRNEIVEIKIKDIDFNAKTITVHGKGDKYRILPIGDKLTNLIKKYIKSYLPKEYLFYGQSEPQYTGSSIGKMIKEKGRIAGIKKTITPHCLRHSYATHLLEAGVDLRIIQKLLGHSSSKTTEIYTHVSRKSIINIISPLEKMNL
;
A
#
# COMPACT_ATOMS: atom_id res chain seq x y z
N MET A 1 39.26 -0.43 22.41
CA MET A 1 38.79 -1.82 22.19
C MET A 1 37.31 -1.75 21.80
N LYS A 2 36.89 -2.54 20.81
CA LYS A 2 35.51 -2.51 20.30
C LYS A 2 34.65 -3.44 21.16
N ASN A 3 33.53 -2.93 21.67
CA ASN A 3 32.68 -3.65 22.61
C ASN A 3 31.41 -4.15 21.92
N ILE A 4 31.10 -5.44 22.08
CA ILE A 4 29.81 -6.01 21.68
C ILE A 4 29.05 -6.44 22.93
N LEU A 5 27.80 -6.01 23.04
CA LEU A 5 26.87 -6.48 24.07
C LEU A 5 25.98 -7.59 23.50
N ILE A 6 25.93 -8.73 24.18
CA ILE A 6 25.12 -9.88 23.80
C ILE A 6 24.01 -10.11 24.83
N GLU A 7 22.76 -10.10 24.37
CA GLU A 7 21.55 -10.23 25.20
C GLU A 7 20.68 -11.41 24.72
N PRO A 8 20.19 -12.28 25.62
CA PRO A 8 19.20 -13.29 25.24
C PRO A 8 17.85 -12.64 24.91
N VAL A 9 17.20 -13.06 23.83
CA VAL A 9 15.89 -12.55 23.38
C VAL A 9 15.00 -13.66 22.84
N LEU A 10 13.72 -13.64 23.21
CA LEU A 10 12.70 -14.48 22.60
C LEU A 10 12.15 -13.79 21.35
N HIS A 11 12.46 -14.32 20.16
CA HIS A 11 11.97 -13.75 18.90
C HIS A 11 11.11 -14.76 18.15
N ARG A 12 9.80 -14.50 18.07
CA ARG A 12 8.80 -15.37 17.39
C ARG A 12 8.74 -16.79 17.96
N ASN A 13 8.74 -16.92 19.29
CA ASN A 13 8.80 -18.19 20.04
C ASN A 13 10.09 -19.01 19.86
N GLU A 14 11.14 -18.43 19.29
CA GLU A 14 12.49 -19.04 19.27
C GLU A 14 13.41 -18.29 20.22
N GLN A 15 14.21 -19.01 21.03
CA GLN A 15 15.29 -18.43 21.83
C GLN A 15 16.46 -18.03 20.92
N ARG A 16 16.88 -16.77 21.02
CA ARG A 16 17.89 -16.17 20.15
C ARG A 16 18.80 -15.24 20.95
N LEU A 17 19.96 -14.92 20.39
CA LEU A 17 20.91 -13.99 20.98
C LEU A 17 20.94 -12.73 20.14
N LYS A 18 20.69 -11.58 20.77
CA LYS A 18 20.74 -10.25 20.20
C LYS A 18 22.16 -9.69 20.34
N LEU A 19 22.70 -9.19 19.23
CA LEU A 19 24.02 -8.54 19.18
C LEU A 19 23.82 -7.03 19.07
N VAL A 20 24.34 -6.28 20.05
CA VAL A 20 24.28 -4.81 20.11
C VAL A 20 25.70 -4.27 20.07
N PHE A 21 25.98 -3.45 19.05
CA PHE A 21 27.27 -2.83 18.81
C PHE A 21 27.06 -1.58 17.94
N ASP A 22 27.98 -0.63 18.00
CA ASP A 22 27.95 0.57 17.16
C ASP A 22 28.29 0.22 15.70
N TYR A 23 27.76 1.00 14.75
CA TYR A 23 27.91 0.69 13.33
C TYR A 23 29.38 0.53 12.93
N ASP A 24 29.76 -0.68 12.55
CA ASP A 24 31.12 -1.04 12.14
C ASP A 24 31.04 -2.01 10.96
N GLU A 25 31.61 -1.60 9.83
CA GLU A 25 31.48 -2.34 8.56
C GLU A 25 32.18 -3.70 8.62
N GLY A 26 33.36 -3.79 9.23
CA GLY A 26 34.11 -5.04 9.39
C GLY A 26 33.43 -6.02 10.34
N LEU A 27 32.79 -5.51 11.39
CA LEU A 27 32.05 -6.33 12.36
C LEU A 27 30.73 -6.87 11.76
N ILE A 28 30.04 -6.05 10.95
CA ILE A 28 28.87 -6.48 10.20
C ILE A 28 29.23 -7.58 9.20
N GLU A 29 30.40 -7.49 8.56
CA GLU A 29 30.87 -8.51 7.62
C GLU A 29 31.17 -9.85 8.32
N LYS A 30 31.83 -9.82 9.49
CA LYS A 30 32.01 -11.00 10.35
C LYS A 30 30.66 -11.63 10.75
N ILE A 31 29.66 -10.83 11.16
CA ILE A 31 28.32 -11.32 11.53
C ILE A 31 27.56 -11.90 10.33
N LYS A 32 27.72 -11.34 9.14
CA LYS A 32 27.10 -11.85 7.90
C LYS A 32 27.61 -13.23 7.50
N ASN A 33 28.76 -13.67 8.00
CA ASN A 33 29.31 -15.00 7.74
C ASN A 33 28.86 -16.07 8.76
N MET A 34 28.13 -15.69 9.81
CA MET A 34 27.64 -16.65 10.82
C MET A 34 26.45 -17.50 10.33
N THR A 35 26.31 -18.73 10.82
CA THR A 35 25.15 -19.58 10.53
C THR A 35 23.89 -19.08 11.26
N GLY A 36 22.75 -19.09 10.58
CA GLY A 36 21.46 -18.74 11.19
C GLY A 36 21.22 -17.26 11.53
N ARG A 37 22.15 -16.33 11.26
CA ARG A 37 21.97 -14.88 11.52
C ARG A 37 20.78 -14.27 10.76
N LYS A 38 20.07 -13.36 11.41
CA LYS A 38 18.99 -12.56 10.83
C LYS A 38 19.07 -11.12 11.35
N TRP A 39 18.68 -10.16 10.52
CA TRP A 39 18.45 -8.79 10.94
C TRP A 39 16.99 -8.61 11.35
N SER A 40 16.76 -8.11 12.57
CA SER A 40 15.41 -7.77 13.04
C SER A 40 15.12 -6.29 12.77
N LYS A 41 14.18 -6.01 11.86
CA LYS A 41 13.70 -4.64 11.61
C LYS A 41 13.03 -3.99 12.82
N THR A 42 12.42 -4.80 13.69
CA THR A 42 11.71 -4.32 14.89
C THR A 42 12.68 -3.98 16.01
N MET A 43 13.76 -4.75 16.15
CA MET A 43 14.75 -4.56 17.22
C MET A 43 15.98 -3.75 16.75
N LYS A 44 16.06 -3.45 15.45
CA LYS A 44 17.19 -2.79 14.77
C LYS A 44 18.54 -3.42 15.13
N CYS A 45 18.59 -4.74 15.20
CA CYS A 45 19.77 -5.48 15.62
C CYS A 45 19.93 -6.79 14.85
N TRP A 46 21.15 -7.31 14.83
CA TRP A 46 21.44 -8.67 14.40
C TRP A 46 21.09 -9.65 15.51
N HIS A 47 20.56 -10.82 15.14
CA HIS A 47 20.27 -11.89 16.08
C HIS A 47 20.56 -13.28 15.51
N ILE A 48 21.19 -14.13 16.32
CA ILE A 48 21.59 -15.50 15.98
C ILE A 48 20.76 -16.51 16.79
N PRO A 49 20.63 -17.78 16.34
CA PRO A 49 20.00 -18.82 17.14
C PRO A 49 20.77 -19.05 18.45
N TYR A 50 20.07 -19.49 19.49
CA TYR A 50 20.72 -19.98 20.70
C TYR A 50 21.17 -21.44 20.48
N GLU A 51 22.46 -21.71 20.61
CA GLU A 51 23.05 -23.06 20.55
C GLU A 51 23.68 -23.38 21.91
N GLU A 52 23.73 -24.66 22.32
CA GLU A 52 24.18 -25.06 23.66
C GLU A 52 25.61 -24.61 24.01
N ASP A 53 26.46 -24.35 23.01
CA ASP A 53 27.86 -23.91 23.17
C ASP A 53 28.15 -22.53 22.53
N TYR A 54 27.14 -21.66 22.44
CA TYR A 54 27.20 -20.38 21.72
C TYR A 54 28.31 -19.43 22.19
N ARG A 55 28.72 -19.47 23.47
CA ARG A 55 29.79 -18.62 24.00
C ARG A 55 31.13 -18.96 23.37
N LYS A 56 31.45 -20.25 23.22
CA LYS A 56 32.67 -20.70 22.55
C LYS A 56 32.63 -20.33 21.07
N HIS A 57 31.49 -20.53 20.41
CA HIS A 57 31.32 -20.17 19.00
C HIS A 57 31.49 -18.66 18.75
N LEU A 58 30.91 -17.81 19.61
CA LEU A 58 31.05 -16.35 19.53
C LEU A 58 32.47 -15.88 19.83
N HIS A 59 33.14 -16.48 20.81
CA HIS A 59 34.54 -16.16 21.12
C HIS A 59 35.50 -16.60 20.01
N ASN A 60 35.19 -17.67 19.27
CA ASN A 60 35.98 -18.14 18.14
C ASN A 60 35.83 -17.24 16.90
N VAL A 61 34.63 -16.69 16.67
CA VAL A 61 34.32 -15.83 15.50
C VAL A 61 34.69 -14.37 15.76
N LEU A 62 34.71 -13.93 17.02
CA LEU A 62 34.91 -12.55 17.44
C LEU A 62 36.09 -12.40 18.40
N SER A 63 37.17 -13.18 18.18
CA SER A 63 38.37 -13.25 19.03
C SER A 63 39.05 -11.91 19.32
N ASP A 64 38.87 -10.93 18.43
CA ASP A 64 39.58 -9.65 18.48
C ASP A 64 38.79 -8.55 19.22
N LEU A 65 37.67 -8.90 19.88
CA LEU A 65 36.68 -7.96 20.42
C LEU A 65 36.37 -8.25 21.89
N GLU A 66 36.09 -7.20 22.66
CA GLU A 66 35.70 -7.34 24.06
C GLU A 66 34.19 -7.64 24.11
N ILE A 67 33.84 -8.89 24.41
CA ILE A 67 32.44 -9.37 24.45
C ILE A 67 31.89 -9.23 25.87
N LYS A 68 30.81 -8.44 26.02
CA LYS A 68 30.08 -8.30 27.30
C LYS A 68 28.74 -9.06 27.20
N PHE A 69 28.53 -10.02 28.09
CA PHE A 69 27.27 -10.76 28.18
C PHE A 69 26.37 -10.11 29.23
N ALA A 70 25.16 -9.72 28.83
CA ALA A 70 24.13 -9.26 29.75
C ALA A 70 23.28 -10.46 30.20
N GLY A 71 23.61 -11.03 31.36
CA GLY A 71 22.80 -12.06 32.03
C GLY A 71 23.61 -13.27 32.50
N THR A 72 23.21 -13.87 33.63
CA THR A 72 23.73 -15.15 34.13
C THR A 72 23.07 -16.31 33.39
N ASP A 73 23.77 -17.43 33.19
CA ASP A 73 23.25 -18.62 32.48
C ASP A 73 21.96 -19.18 33.11
N LYS A 74 21.67 -18.82 34.37
CA LYS A 74 20.43 -19.14 35.08
C LYS A 74 19.20 -18.39 34.55
N GLN A 75 19.32 -17.16 34.02
CA GLN A 75 18.17 -16.42 33.45
C GLN A 75 17.67 -16.99 32.12
N ILE A 76 18.47 -17.83 31.45
CA ILE A 76 18.11 -18.45 30.17
C ILE A 76 17.28 -19.73 30.37
N LYS A 77 17.46 -20.41 31.51
CA LYS A 77 16.70 -21.63 31.88
C LYS A 77 15.41 -21.36 32.67
N SER A 78 15.26 -20.20 33.30
CA SER A 78 14.15 -19.93 34.24
C SER A 78 12.92 -19.23 33.62
N ALA A 79 12.75 -19.25 32.31
CA ALA A 79 11.47 -18.91 31.67
C ALA A 79 10.64 -20.20 31.52
N ASP A 80 10.31 -20.83 32.66
CA ASP A 80 9.75 -22.18 32.72
C ASP A 80 8.21 -22.20 32.71
N ASN A 81 7.70 -23.10 31.86
CA ASN A 81 6.58 -24.02 31.99
C ASN A 81 5.24 -23.64 32.65
N GLY A 82 4.18 -23.91 31.91
CA GLY A 82 2.92 -24.43 32.44
C GLY A 82 2.08 -25.12 31.35
N PRO A 83 1.28 -26.14 31.69
CA PRO A 83 1.68 -27.43 32.25
C PRO A 83 1.92 -28.48 31.14
N VAL A 84 2.89 -29.35 31.37
CA VAL A 84 3.11 -30.60 30.62
C VAL A 84 2.05 -31.60 31.05
N LYS A 85 1.22 -32.09 30.12
CA LYS A 85 0.53 -33.37 30.31
C LYS A 85 1.54 -34.49 30.06
N SER A 86 1.70 -35.30 31.09
CA SER A 86 2.58 -36.47 31.23
C SER A 86 2.45 -37.45 30.06
N GLU A 87 3.61 -37.95 29.63
CA GLU A 87 3.78 -39.07 28.73
C GLU A 87 3.24 -40.36 29.37
N GLU A 88 2.22 -40.97 28.77
CA GLU A 88 2.03 -42.41 28.85
C GLU A 88 2.79 -43.06 27.68
N LYS A 89 3.78 -43.90 28.01
CA LYS A 89 4.39 -44.86 27.09
C LYS A 89 3.30 -45.79 26.55
N ARG A 90 3.18 -45.92 25.22
CA ARG A 90 2.88 -47.19 24.51
C ARG A 90 2.95 -47.05 22.98
N ASP A 91 3.66 -48.03 22.43
CA ASP A 91 3.53 -48.65 21.11
C ASP A 91 3.90 -47.92 19.81
N THR A 92 4.87 -48.56 19.15
CA THR A 92 5.20 -48.52 17.74
C THR A 92 3.96 -48.74 16.87
N THR A 93 3.41 -47.67 16.29
CA THR A 93 2.67 -47.74 15.02
C THR A 93 2.78 -46.40 14.30
N SER A 94 3.40 -46.41 13.11
CA SER A 94 3.61 -45.24 12.24
C SER A 94 2.29 -44.53 11.89
N LYS A 95 1.92 -43.49 12.63
CA LYS A 95 0.74 -42.65 12.34
C LYS A 95 1.08 -41.63 11.25
N LYS A 96 0.50 -41.81 10.05
CA LYS A 96 0.60 -40.87 8.92
C LYS A 96 0.00 -39.50 9.31
N ARG A 97 0.62 -38.40 8.88
CA ARG A 97 0.14 -37.02 9.08
C ARG A 97 -1.01 -36.72 8.10
N LYS A 98 -2.19 -36.39 8.61
CA LYS A 98 -3.35 -36.08 7.77
C LYS A 98 -3.25 -34.68 7.14
N ILE A 99 -3.48 -34.58 5.84
CA ILE A 99 -3.58 -33.30 5.11
C ILE A 99 -5.00 -33.19 4.55
N GLU A 100 -5.70 -32.16 5.02
CA GLU A 100 -7.04 -31.82 4.54
C GLU A 100 -6.95 -30.79 3.42
N ILE A 101 -7.66 -31.07 2.33
CA ILE A 101 -7.84 -30.17 1.19
C ILE A 101 -9.31 -29.81 1.12
N ASP A 102 -9.60 -28.52 1.27
CA ASP A 102 -10.96 -27.98 1.17
C ASP A 102 -11.26 -27.65 -0.29
N TYR A 103 -12.28 -28.27 -0.87
CA TYR A 103 -12.76 -27.94 -2.21
C TYR A 103 -13.90 -26.93 -2.16
N ASN A 104 -13.68 -25.75 -2.75
CA ASN A 104 -14.73 -24.73 -2.92
C ASN A 104 -15.42 -24.90 -4.28
N LYS A 105 -16.66 -25.40 -4.28
CA LYS A 105 -17.46 -25.65 -5.48
C LYS A 105 -17.81 -24.37 -6.27
N THR A 106 -17.94 -23.23 -5.60
CA THR A 106 -18.35 -21.95 -6.22
C THR A 106 -17.19 -21.27 -6.94
N GLU A 107 -15.98 -21.41 -6.40
CA GLU A 107 -14.76 -20.81 -6.97
C GLU A 107 -13.96 -21.76 -7.87
N GLY A 108 -14.24 -23.07 -7.80
CA GLY A 108 -13.48 -24.11 -8.52
C GLY A 108 -12.03 -24.23 -8.02
N LEU A 109 -11.79 -23.94 -6.74
CA LEU A 109 -10.45 -23.91 -6.13
C LEU A 109 -10.30 -24.94 -5.01
N LEU A 110 -9.10 -25.50 -4.90
CA LEU A 110 -8.64 -26.37 -3.82
C LEU A 110 -7.81 -25.54 -2.84
N TYR A 111 -8.25 -25.43 -1.59
CA TYR A 111 -7.51 -24.79 -0.52
C TYR A 111 -6.79 -25.84 0.33
N MET A 112 -5.51 -25.61 0.61
CA MET A 112 -4.67 -26.58 1.30
C MET A 112 -3.67 -25.92 2.24
N LYS A 113 -3.55 -26.48 3.45
CA LYS A 113 -2.46 -26.18 4.38
C LYS A 113 -1.35 -27.18 4.16
N ILE A 114 -0.19 -26.70 3.72
CA ILE A 114 0.93 -27.57 3.37
C ILE A 114 2.10 -27.36 4.34
N PRO A 115 2.87 -28.42 4.66
CA PRO A 115 4.17 -28.30 5.29
C PRO A 115 5.13 -27.44 4.45
N PHE A 116 6.01 -26.69 5.12
CA PHE A 116 6.91 -25.73 4.46
C PHE A 116 7.84 -26.38 3.42
N GLU A 117 8.26 -27.61 3.66
CA GLU A 117 9.14 -28.41 2.79
C GLU A 117 8.55 -28.67 1.40
N LYS A 118 7.21 -28.74 1.29
CA LYS A 118 6.50 -29.05 0.03
C LYS A 118 6.09 -27.81 -0.77
N LYS A 119 6.53 -26.63 -0.35
CA LYS A 119 6.19 -25.34 -0.96
C LYS A 119 6.52 -25.26 -2.46
N ASP A 120 7.67 -25.77 -2.86
CA ASP A 120 8.12 -25.63 -4.26
C ASP A 120 7.43 -26.61 -5.21
N GLU A 121 6.92 -27.72 -4.70
CA GLU A 121 6.08 -28.66 -5.46
C GLU A 121 4.67 -28.06 -5.69
N ILE A 122 4.10 -27.40 -4.68
CA ILE A 122 2.76 -26.79 -4.77
C ILE A 122 2.73 -25.55 -5.65
N LYS A 123 3.82 -24.78 -5.73
CA LYS A 123 3.95 -23.68 -6.69
C LYS A 123 3.85 -24.13 -8.16
N LYS A 124 4.13 -25.40 -8.45
CA LYS A 124 4.05 -25.96 -9.82
C LYS A 124 2.63 -26.38 -10.22
N LEU A 125 1.66 -26.29 -9.31
CA LEU A 125 0.26 -26.53 -9.63
C LEU A 125 -0.30 -25.37 -10.45
N GLU A 126 -1.20 -25.69 -11.36
CA GLU A 126 -1.81 -24.69 -12.22
C GLU A 126 -2.73 -23.78 -11.40
N GLY A 127 -2.49 -22.46 -11.48
CA GLY A 127 -3.21 -21.47 -10.68
C GLY A 127 -2.86 -21.48 -9.19
N ALA A 128 -1.70 -22.03 -8.81
CA ALA A 128 -1.21 -22.01 -7.43
C ALA A 128 -1.02 -20.59 -6.90
N TRP A 129 -1.65 -20.28 -5.75
CA TRP A 129 -1.57 -18.98 -5.10
C TRP A 129 -1.43 -19.12 -3.59
N TRP A 130 -0.52 -18.35 -3.00
CA TRP A 130 -0.37 -18.28 -1.54
C TRP A 130 -1.23 -17.16 -0.96
N HIS A 131 -2.10 -17.48 0.00
CA HIS A 131 -2.94 -16.54 0.74
C HIS A 131 -2.26 -16.13 2.05
N PRO A 132 -1.58 -14.96 2.14
CA PRO A 132 -0.76 -14.62 3.31
C PRO A 132 -1.59 -14.40 4.58
N GLY A 133 -2.86 -14.00 4.43
CA GLY A 133 -3.77 -13.75 5.55
C GLY A 133 -4.31 -15.03 6.20
N ALA A 134 -4.62 -16.05 5.39
CA ALA A 134 -5.13 -17.33 5.84
C ALA A 134 -4.04 -18.38 6.06
N LYS A 135 -2.81 -18.12 5.56
CA LYS A 135 -1.68 -19.06 5.55
C LYS A 135 -2.01 -20.38 4.85
N VAL A 136 -2.71 -20.32 3.73
CA VAL A 136 -3.09 -21.47 2.91
C VAL A 136 -2.66 -21.27 1.45
N TRP A 137 -2.41 -22.36 0.75
CA TRP A 137 -2.29 -22.36 -0.70
C TRP A 137 -3.66 -22.61 -1.33
N SER A 138 -3.93 -22.00 -2.48
CA SER A 138 -5.03 -22.40 -3.36
C SER A 138 -4.50 -22.84 -4.70
N ALA A 139 -5.13 -23.81 -5.34
CA ALA A 139 -4.86 -24.21 -6.73
C ALA A 139 -6.18 -24.47 -7.46
N ILE A 140 -6.18 -24.45 -8.79
CA ILE A 140 -7.38 -24.75 -9.58
C ILE A 140 -7.77 -26.22 -9.38
N ALA A 141 -9.07 -26.49 -9.18
CA ALA A 141 -9.61 -27.84 -9.06
C ALA A 141 -9.76 -28.49 -10.44
N ASN A 142 -8.65 -28.88 -11.07
CA ASN A 142 -8.64 -29.65 -12.32
C ASN A 142 -8.08 -31.06 -12.09
N ARG A 143 -8.35 -31.98 -13.04
CA ARG A 143 -7.94 -33.39 -12.94
C ARG A 143 -6.43 -33.55 -12.76
N GLU A 144 -5.64 -32.67 -13.38
CA GLU A 144 -4.18 -32.71 -13.31
C GLU A 144 -3.65 -32.26 -11.95
N ASN A 145 -4.14 -31.17 -11.38
CA ASN A 145 -3.78 -30.72 -10.04
C ASN A 145 -4.20 -31.73 -8.97
N CYS A 146 -5.39 -32.33 -9.08
CA CYS A 146 -5.82 -33.41 -8.19
C CYS A 146 -4.89 -34.62 -8.24
N ASN A 147 -4.44 -35.02 -9.45
CA ASN A 147 -3.48 -36.11 -9.61
C ASN A 147 -2.09 -35.75 -9.04
N ARG A 148 -1.61 -34.53 -9.29
CA ARG A 148 -0.34 -34.04 -8.72
C ARG A 148 -0.38 -33.97 -7.20
N LEU A 149 -1.49 -33.55 -6.61
CA LEU A 149 -1.67 -33.52 -5.15
C LEU A 149 -1.67 -34.92 -4.54
N LYS A 150 -2.27 -35.91 -5.22
CA LYS A 150 -2.13 -37.32 -4.83
C LYS A 150 -0.67 -37.75 -4.89
N ILE A 151 0.06 -37.46 -5.97
CA ILE A 151 1.49 -37.82 -6.08
C ILE A 151 2.34 -37.15 -4.97
N ILE A 152 2.06 -35.88 -4.62
CA ILE A 152 2.83 -35.11 -3.64
C ILE A 152 2.61 -35.63 -2.21
N PHE A 153 1.40 -36.09 -1.89
CA PHE A 153 0.99 -36.42 -0.52
C PHE A 153 0.61 -37.89 -0.27
N ASP A 154 0.53 -38.73 -1.30
CA ASP A 154 0.28 -40.17 -1.17
C ASP A 154 1.61 -40.92 -1.04
N ASN A 155 2.27 -40.74 0.11
CA ASN A 155 3.48 -41.46 0.48
C ASN A 155 3.34 -42.02 1.91
N LYS A 156 4.35 -42.77 2.39
CA LYS A 156 4.31 -43.43 3.72
C LYS A 156 4.12 -42.47 4.90
N THR A 157 4.16 -41.15 4.69
CA THR A 157 4.16 -40.12 5.74
C THR A 157 2.85 -39.33 5.83
N TYR A 158 2.04 -39.24 4.76
CA TYR A 158 0.85 -38.39 4.72
C TYR A 158 -0.41 -39.15 4.25
N GLU A 159 -1.58 -38.75 4.75
CA GLU A 159 -2.89 -39.28 4.35
C GLU A 159 -3.74 -38.09 3.86
N LEU A 160 -4.21 -38.14 2.61
CA LEU A 160 -4.92 -37.03 1.97
C LEU A 160 -6.43 -37.22 2.06
N LYS A 161 -7.12 -36.26 2.67
CA LYS A 161 -8.59 -36.24 2.74
C LYS A 161 -9.10 -34.98 2.05
N ILE A 162 -9.86 -35.16 0.96
CA ILE A 162 -10.53 -34.05 0.28
C ILE A 162 -11.91 -33.89 0.93
N VAL A 163 -12.13 -32.75 1.57
CA VAL A 163 -13.40 -32.42 2.24
C VAL A 163 -14.10 -31.33 1.43
N THR A 164 -15.40 -31.51 1.20
CA THR A 164 -16.25 -30.51 0.55
C THR A 164 -16.87 -29.61 1.61
N ASN A 165 -16.15 -28.55 1.99
CA ASN A 165 -16.63 -27.54 2.92
C ASN A 165 -16.77 -26.18 2.21
N GLU A 166 -17.79 -25.40 2.59
CA GLU A 166 -17.89 -23.99 2.23
C GLU A 166 -16.76 -23.21 2.91
N PHE A 167 -15.65 -23.00 2.21
CA PHE A 167 -14.50 -22.29 2.74
C PHE A 167 -14.82 -20.79 2.89
N THR A 168 -15.08 -20.35 4.11
CA THR A 168 -15.21 -18.93 4.45
C THR A 168 -13.88 -18.38 4.95
N VAL A 169 -13.24 -17.51 4.15
CA VAL A 169 -12.04 -16.79 4.56
C VAL A 169 -12.40 -15.75 5.62
N LYS A 170 -12.18 -16.07 6.89
CA LYS A 170 -12.18 -15.03 7.94
C LYS A 170 -10.98 -14.10 7.72
N LYS A 171 -11.25 -12.89 7.21
CA LYS A 171 -10.26 -11.81 7.06
C LYS A 171 -9.63 -11.53 8.42
N LYS A 172 -8.34 -11.82 8.59
CA LYS A 172 -7.57 -11.28 9.72
C LYS A 172 -7.39 -9.78 9.49
N HIS A 173 -8.18 -8.97 10.21
CA HIS A 173 -7.89 -7.55 10.36
C HIS A 173 -6.44 -7.39 10.86
N LYS A 174 -5.66 -6.51 10.21
CA LYS A 174 -4.45 -5.99 10.85
C LYS A 174 -4.89 -5.46 12.22
N LYS A 175 -4.25 -5.91 13.31
CA LYS A 175 -4.46 -5.30 14.63
C LYS A 175 -4.31 -3.78 14.44
N PRO A 176 -5.34 -2.98 14.71
CA PRO A 176 -5.18 -1.53 14.67
C PRO A 176 -4.07 -1.18 15.66
N SER A 177 -3.18 -0.26 15.28
CA SER A 177 -2.44 0.51 16.30
C SER A 177 -3.47 0.98 17.30
N LYS A 178 -3.28 0.75 18.63
CA LYS A 178 -4.25 1.09 19.69
C LYS A 178 -5.06 2.35 19.30
N ALA A 179 -6.24 2.13 18.73
CA ALA A 179 -7.05 3.22 18.23
C ALA A 179 -7.65 3.87 19.47
N LEU A 180 -7.54 5.19 19.57
CA LEU A 180 -8.20 5.90 20.66
C LEU A 180 -9.70 5.57 20.61
N PRO A 181 -10.34 5.28 21.76
CA PRO A 181 -11.78 5.05 21.80
C PRO A 181 -12.49 6.22 21.10
N ASN A 182 -13.46 5.94 20.24
CA ASN A 182 -14.18 7.01 19.55
C ASN A 182 -15.08 7.73 20.55
N ILE A 183 -14.81 9.00 20.81
CA ILE A 183 -15.63 9.87 21.67
C ILE A 183 -16.27 11.02 20.90
N VAL A 184 -16.24 10.96 19.56
CA VAL A 184 -16.88 11.95 18.70
C VAL A 184 -18.40 11.74 18.72
N GLU A 185 -19.14 12.83 18.95
CA GLU A 185 -20.61 12.87 18.97
C GLU A 185 -21.21 12.38 17.63
N GLU A 186 -22.27 11.57 17.70
CA GLU A 186 -22.94 10.98 16.52
C GLU A 186 -23.48 12.06 15.57
N LYS A 187 -23.94 13.18 16.12
CA LYS A 187 -24.37 14.38 15.37
C LYS A 187 -23.33 14.86 14.34
N PHE A 188 -22.03 14.68 14.61
CA PHE A 188 -20.99 15.06 13.65
C PHE A 188 -21.03 14.19 12.39
N ASP A 189 -21.27 12.90 12.54
CA ASP A 189 -21.36 11.97 11.40
C ASP A 189 -22.62 12.27 10.58
N GLU A 190 -23.75 12.51 11.23
CA GLU A 190 -25.02 12.90 10.60
C GLU A 190 -24.87 14.16 9.75
N GLU A 191 -24.35 15.25 10.33
CA GLU A 191 -24.14 16.52 9.63
C GLU A 191 -23.17 16.39 8.44
N MET A 192 -22.14 15.56 8.58
CA MET A 192 -21.20 15.29 7.50
C MET A 192 -21.87 14.53 6.35
N ILE A 193 -22.76 13.58 6.65
CA ILE A 193 -23.53 12.81 5.66
C ILE A 193 -24.57 13.71 4.98
N LEU A 194 -25.36 14.46 5.74
CA LEU A 194 -26.39 15.38 5.24
C LEU A 194 -25.80 16.42 4.27
N ARG A 195 -24.57 16.85 4.52
CA ARG A 195 -23.84 17.81 3.67
C ARG A 195 -23.05 17.14 2.54
N ASN A 196 -23.37 15.90 2.21
CA ASN A 196 -22.80 15.11 1.11
C ASN A 196 -21.25 15.06 1.14
N LYS A 197 -20.64 14.98 2.33
CA LYS A 197 -19.19 14.74 2.43
C LYS A 197 -18.90 13.28 2.13
N SER A 198 -17.79 13.03 1.44
CA SER A 198 -17.41 11.64 1.15
C SER A 198 -17.08 10.90 2.44
N LEU A 199 -17.39 9.59 2.49
CA LEU A 199 -17.05 8.71 3.62
C LEU A 199 -15.57 8.82 4.01
N LYS A 200 -14.68 8.99 3.02
CA LYS A 200 -13.26 9.17 3.30
C LYS A 200 -12.94 10.48 4.03
N THR A 201 -13.64 11.55 3.68
CA THR A 201 -13.51 12.84 4.37
C THR A 201 -14.04 12.73 5.79
N LEU A 202 -15.19 12.06 5.98
CA LEU A 202 -15.78 11.76 7.28
C LEU A 202 -14.81 10.99 8.16
N GLU A 203 -14.30 9.83 7.72
CA GLU A 203 -13.31 9.03 8.46
C GLU A 203 -12.11 9.88 8.87
N THR A 204 -11.60 10.69 7.95
CA THR A 204 -10.39 11.46 8.21
C THR A 204 -10.66 12.59 9.20
N TYR A 205 -11.77 13.31 9.06
CA TYR A 205 -12.13 14.40 9.95
C TYR A 205 -12.48 13.86 11.34
N LYS A 206 -13.29 12.80 11.41
CA LYS A 206 -13.63 12.08 12.64
C LYS A 206 -12.37 11.65 13.39
N ASN A 207 -11.37 11.12 12.70
CA ASN A 207 -10.10 10.76 13.34
C ASN A 207 -9.37 11.98 13.93
N GLN A 208 -9.33 13.12 13.24
CA GLN A 208 -8.71 14.33 13.76
C GLN A 208 -9.47 14.91 14.96
N VAL A 209 -10.80 14.93 14.89
CA VAL A 209 -11.67 15.37 15.98
C VAL A 209 -11.51 14.45 17.19
N ASN A 210 -11.48 13.12 16.99
CA ASN A 210 -11.27 12.17 18.07
C ASN A 210 -9.94 12.41 18.81
N HIS A 211 -8.86 12.65 18.06
CA HIS A 211 -7.58 13.02 18.66
C HIS A 211 -7.63 14.34 19.46
N PHE A 212 -8.41 15.31 19.00
CA PHE A 212 -8.59 16.59 19.67
C PHE A 212 -9.41 16.44 20.96
N LEU A 213 -10.53 15.73 20.91
CA LEU A 213 -11.37 15.47 22.08
C LEU A 213 -10.60 14.69 23.16
N HIS A 214 -9.74 13.74 22.78
CA HIS A 214 -8.90 13.03 23.75
C HIS A 214 -7.84 13.92 24.41
N HIS A 215 -7.38 14.97 23.74
CA HIS A 215 -6.42 15.90 24.30
C HIS A 215 -7.06 16.85 25.32
N PHE A 216 -8.31 17.24 25.08
CA PHE A 216 -9.07 18.19 25.90
C PHE A 216 -10.19 17.51 26.71
N LYS A 217 -9.97 16.26 27.15
CA LYS A 217 -10.98 15.45 27.84
C LYS A 217 -11.57 16.11 29.10
N GLU A 218 -10.74 16.88 29.79
CA GLU A 218 -11.09 17.53 31.06
C GLU A 218 -11.58 18.97 30.85
N ASP A 219 -11.48 19.50 29.63
CA ASP A 219 -11.92 20.85 29.29
C ASP A 219 -13.35 20.84 28.72
N ASN A 220 -14.08 21.94 28.94
CA ASN A 220 -15.33 22.16 28.23
C ASN A 220 -15.04 22.57 26.77
N ILE A 221 -15.21 21.62 25.86
CA ILE A 221 -14.95 21.79 24.43
C ILE A 221 -15.76 22.94 23.82
N LYS A 222 -16.98 23.20 24.32
CA LYS A 222 -17.87 24.25 23.81
C LYS A 222 -17.31 25.65 24.02
N THR A 223 -16.68 25.89 25.18
CA THR A 223 -16.15 27.19 25.61
C THR A 223 -14.63 27.29 25.50
N LEU A 224 -13.97 26.30 24.90
CA LEU A 224 -12.52 26.27 24.76
C LEU A 224 -12.02 27.55 24.06
N SER A 225 -10.96 28.14 24.63
CA SER A 225 -10.39 29.38 24.11
C SER A 225 -9.56 29.13 22.86
N ALA A 226 -9.51 30.18 22.03
CA ALA A 226 -8.63 30.34 20.89
C ALA A 226 -7.21 29.82 21.08
N ASP A 227 -6.57 30.29 22.15
CA ASP A 227 -5.14 30.11 22.34
C ASP A 227 -4.82 28.68 22.78
N LYS A 228 -5.74 28.00 23.48
CA LYS A 228 -5.64 26.56 23.74
C LYS A 228 -5.67 25.75 22.45
N ILE A 229 -6.56 26.09 21.51
CA ILE A 229 -6.64 25.41 20.20
C ILE A 229 -5.37 25.66 19.38
N LYS A 230 -4.89 26.91 19.33
CA LYS A 230 -3.63 27.27 18.66
C LYS A 230 -2.46 26.49 19.26
N LYS A 231 -2.37 26.41 20.59
CA LYS A 231 -1.32 25.67 21.30
C LYS A 231 -1.38 24.17 20.98
N TYR A 232 -2.56 23.56 20.96
CA TYR A 232 -2.70 22.16 20.54
C TYR A 232 -2.22 21.92 19.11
N ILE A 233 -2.58 22.80 18.17
CA ILE A 233 -2.12 22.71 16.78
C ILE A 233 -0.60 22.87 16.74
N PHE A 234 -0.05 23.85 17.46
CA PHE A 234 1.40 24.09 17.55
C PHE A 234 2.16 22.90 18.13
N ASP A 235 1.71 22.34 19.26
CA ASP A 235 2.33 21.19 19.91
C ASP A 235 2.31 19.94 19.01
N LYS A 236 1.23 19.76 18.24
CA LYS A 236 1.20 18.69 17.22
C LYS A 236 2.22 18.91 16.11
N ILE A 237 2.46 20.16 15.71
CA ILE A 237 3.41 20.49 14.64
C ILE A 237 4.85 20.28 15.12
N ASN A 238 5.22 20.85 16.27
CA ASN A 238 6.58 20.80 16.79
C ASN A 238 7.00 19.40 17.24
N ASN A 239 6.13 18.67 17.95
CA ASN A 239 6.53 17.38 18.52
C ASN A 239 6.55 16.24 17.51
N LYS A 240 5.89 16.38 16.35
CA LYS A 240 5.71 15.27 15.37
C LYS A 240 6.09 15.63 13.93
N GLY A 241 6.49 16.86 13.65
CA GLY A 241 6.97 17.28 12.33
C GLY A 241 5.93 17.14 11.21
N TYR A 242 4.64 17.31 11.51
CA TYR A 242 3.56 17.06 10.55
C TYR A 242 3.55 18.06 9.38
N SER A 243 3.18 17.56 8.19
CA SER A 243 3.10 18.36 6.97
C SER A 243 1.99 19.42 7.03
N ARG A 244 2.11 20.46 6.20
CA ARG A 244 1.13 21.53 6.10
C ARG A 244 -0.28 21.04 5.73
N GLU A 245 -0.36 20.04 4.87
CA GLU A 245 -1.63 19.43 4.45
C GLU A 245 -2.33 18.78 5.63
N PHE A 246 -1.55 18.16 6.53
CA PHE A 246 -2.07 17.60 7.77
C PHE A 246 -2.60 18.72 8.69
N GLN A 247 -1.88 19.84 8.82
CA GLN A 247 -2.34 21.01 9.60
C GLN A 247 -3.67 21.55 9.06
N ASN A 248 -3.75 21.79 7.75
CA ASN A 248 -4.98 22.26 7.09
C ASN A 248 -6.13 21.26 7.29
N GLN A 249 -5.84 19.97 7.27
CA GLN A 249 -6.84 18.94 7.50
C GLN A 249 -7.35 18.95 8.94
N VAL A 250 -6.48 19.12 9.93
CA VAL A 250 -6.87 19.28 11.35
C VAL A 250 -7.73 20.52 11.51
N ILE A 251 -7.27 21.69 11.05
CA ILE A 251 -8.00 22.96 11.17
C ILE A 251 -9.39 22.86 10.54
N ASN A 252 -9.50 22.31 9.33
CA ASN A 252 -10.80 22.15 8.67
C ASN A 252 -11.69 21.13 9.39
N ALA A 253 -11.14 20.05 9.93
CA ALA A 253 -11.92 19.08 10.70
C ALA A 253 -12.49 19.72 11.98
N LEU A 254 -11.66 20.48 12.72
CA LEU A 254 -12.10 21.19 13.93
C LEU A 254 -13.12 22.27 13.60
N LYS A 255 -12.87 23.10 12.58
CA LYS A 255 -13.83 24.11 12.14
C LYS A 255 -15.21 23.51 11.87
N ARG A 256 -15.25 22.38 11.16
CA ARG A 256 -16.51 21.69 10.83
C ARG A 256 -17.15 21.06 12.06
N TYR A 257 -16.36 20.52 12.98
CA TYR A 257 -16.89 19.98 14.23
C TYR A 257 -17.58 21.07 15.07
N TYR A 258 -16.93 22.21 15.28
CA TYR A 258 -17.53 23.35 16.01
C TYR A 258 -18.77 23.92 15.31
N GLU A 259 -18.72 24.06 13.98
CA GLU A 259 -19.83 24.55 13.16
C GLU A 259 -21.05 23.61 13.23
N TYR A 260 -20.83 22.30 13.10
CA TYR A 260 -21.92 21.31 12.96
C TYR A 260 -22.49 20.85 14.30
N VAL A 261 -21.63 20.70 15.30
CA VAL A 261 -22.01 20.11 16.58
C VAL A 261 -22.41 21.18 17.59
N HIS A 262 -21.64 22.26 17.66
CA HIS A 262 -21.82 23.31 18.66
C HIS A 262 -22.45 24.59 18.10
N ASN A 263 -22.76 24.65 16.80
CA ASN A 263 -23.33 25.81 16.12
C ASN A 263 -22.59 27.13 16.46
N ARG A 264 -21.28 27.03 16.65
CA ARG A 264 -20.39 28.15 16.98
C ARG A 264 -19.51 28.40 15.79
N GLU A 265 -19.38 29.67 15.39
CA GLU A 265 -18.34 30.04 14.45
C GLU A 265 -16.98 29.73 15.07
N PHE A 266 -16.21 28.87 14.39
CA PHE A 266 -14.83 28.67 14.76
C PHE A 266 -14.11 30.01 14.56
N GLU A 267 -13.83 30.69 15.67
CA GLU A 267 -13.10 31.96 15.68
C GLU A 267 -11.92 31.86 14.72
N ASN A 268 -11.87 32.82 13.80
CA ASN A 268 -10.94 32.80 12.68
C ASN A 268 -9.54 33.15 13.23
N PHE A 269 -8.87 32.18 13.85
CA PHE A 269 -7.49 32.35 14.24
C PHE A 269 -6.68 32.47 12.96
N GLU A 270 -6.05 33.63 12.75
CA GLU A 270 -4.93 33.75 11.84
C GLU A 270 -3.79 32.89 12.38
N LEU A 271 -3.88 31.57 12.15
CA LEU A 271 -2.77 30.68 12.34
C LEU A 271 -1.73 31.09 11.30
N PRO A 272 -0.51 31.51 11.70
CA PRO A 272 0.52 31.91 10.76
C PRO A 272 0.78 30.72 9.82
N ARG A 273 0.37 30.89 8.56
CA ARG A 273 0.49 29.84 7.56
C ARG A 273 1.90 29.92 6.98
N PRO A 274 2.69 28.84 7.02
CA PRO A 274 3.96 28.81 6.30
C PRO A 274 3.69 29.13 4.82
N LYS A 275 4.52 29.95 4.17
CA LYS A 275 4.37 30.27 2.74
C LYS A 275 4.32 28.98 1.92
N LYS A 276 3.50 28.96 0.86
CA LYS A 276 3.37 27.79 -0.02
C LYS A 276 4.64 27.66 -0.84
N GLY A 277 5.46 26.65 -0.55
CA GLY A 277 6.45 26.19 -1.50
C GLY A 277 5.74 25.75 -2.78
N GLN A 278 6.03 26.40 -3.90
CA GLN A 278 5.52 25.96 -5.20
C GLN A 278 6.41 24.83 -5.69
N TYR A 279 6.00 23.58 -5.43
CA TYR A 279 6.68 22.43 -6.02
C TYR A 279 6.21 22.26 -7.46
N LEU A 280 7.18 22.23 -8.39
CA LEU A 280 6.88 21.94 -9.80
C LEU A 280 6.33 20.51 -9.93
N PRO A 281 5.30 20.30 -10.78
CA PRO A 281 4.79 18.97 -11.06
C PRO A 281 5.90 18.01 -11.52
N LYS A 282 5.87 16.77 -11.01
CA LYS A 282 6.78 15.72 -11.44
C LYS A 282 6.29 15.14 -12.77
N VAL A 283 6.85 15.64 -13.87
CA VAL A 283 6.62 15.16 -15.23
C VAL A 283 7.65 14.07 -15.58
N ILE A 284 7.17 13.03 -16.26
CA ILE A 284 7.92 11.91 -16.85
C ILE A 284 7.96 12.14 -18.37
N SER A 285 9.12 11.94 -19.00
CA SER A 285 9.26 12.14 -20.44
C SER A 285 8.48 11.09 -21.26
N ALA A 286 8.19 11.40 -22.51
CA ALA A 286 7.46 10.49 -23.40
C ALA A 286 8.23 9.18 -23.62
N GLU A 287 9.55 9.25 -23.73
CA GLU A 287 10.46 8.10 -23.93
C GLU A 287 10.44 7.16 -22.72
N ASP A 288 10.51 7.72 -21.51
CA ASP A 288 10.42 6.97 -20.25
C ASP A 288 9.06 6.26 -20.12
N ILE A 289 7.97 6.94 -20.51
CA ILE A 289 6.62 6.34 -20.51
C ILE A 289 6.52 5.23 -21.54
N GLN A 290 7.06 5.44 -22.74
CA GLN A 290 7.11 4.42 -23.79
C GLN A 290 7.86 3.17 -23.31
N LYS A 291 9.07 3.35 -22.76
CA LYS A 291 9.87 2.26 -22.19
C LYS A 291 9.13 1.54 -21.07
N MET A 292 8.43 2.27 -20.20
CA MET A 292 7.61 1.69 -19.14
C MET A 292 6.46 0.84 -19.69
N LEU A 293 5.82 1.26 -20.79
CA LEU A 293 4.76 0.51 -21.46
C LEU A 293 5.31 -0.76 -22.16
N GLU A 294 6.47 -0.66 -22.81
CA GLU A 294 7.13 -1.79 -23.49
C GLU A 294 7.51 -2.89 -22.51
N LEU A 295 8.17 -2.53 -21.40
CA LEU A 295 8.60 -3.47 -20.36
C LEU A 295 7.44 -4.06 -19.53
N THR A 296 6.25 -3.47 -19.61
CA THR A 296 5.08 -3.98 -18.90
C THR A 296 4.45 -5.16 -19.65
N LYS A 297 4.86 -6.38 -19.31
CA LYS A 297 4.32 -7.62 -19.91
C LYS A 297 2.85 -7.91 -19.58
N ASN A 298 2.41 -7.58 -18.37
CA ASN A 298 1.03 -7.82 -17.93
C ASN A 298 0.08 -6.88 -18.69
N LEU A 299 -0.84 -7.45 -19.48
CA LEU A 299 -1.76 -6.68 -20.33
C LEU A 299 -2.68 -5.76 -19.52
N LYS A 300 -3.24 -6.24 -18.39
CA LYS A 300 -4.05 -5.39 -17.48
C LYS A 300 -3.26 -4.14 -17.02
N HIS A 301 -2.03 -4.32 -16.57
CA HIS A 301 -1.18 -3.20 -16.12
C HIS A 301 -0.82 -2.25 -17.27
N LYS A 302 -0.51 -2.80 -18.46
CA LYS A 302 -0.23 -2.01 -19.66
C LYS A 302 -1.43 -1.14 -20.04
N THR A 303 -2.64 -1.70 -20.03
CA THR A 303 -3.89 -0.96 -20.31
C THR A 303 -4.13 0.13 -19.26
N ILE A 304 -3.95 -0.16 -17.96
CA ILE A 304 -4.11 0.84 -16.89
C ILE A 304 -3.16 2.04 -17.10
N ILE A 305 -1.87 1.79 -17.33
CA ILE A 305 -0.88 2.85 -17.56
C ILE A 305 -1.24 3.66 -18.82
N SER A 306 -1.65 2.97 -19.89
CA SER A 306 -2.02 3.61 -21.16
C SER A 306 -3.23 4.51 -21.01
N ILE A 307 -4.24 4.14 -20.21
CA ILE A 307 -5.39 5.01 -19.92
C ILE A 307 -4.99 6.20 -19.03
N PHE A 308 -4.16 5.99 -18.01
CA PHE A 308 -3.65 7.11 -17.19
C PHE A 308 -2.95 8.16 -18.04
N TYR A 309 -2.07 7.73 -18.93
CA TYR A 309 -1.30 8.63 -19.78
C TYR A 309 -2.11 9.16 -20.96
N GLY A 310 -2.95 8.35 -21.61
CA GLY A 310 -3.71 8.74 -22.80
C GLY A 310 -4.92 9.62 -22.49
N CYS A 311 -5.51 9.50 -21.31
CA CYS A 311 -6.72 10.22 -20.92
C CYS A 311 -6.53 11.15 -19.72
N GLY A 312 -5.34 11.15 -19.11
CA GLY A 312 -5.03 11.99 -17.96
C GLY A 312 -5.92 11.76 -16.73
N LEU A 313 -6.42 10.55 -16.50
CA LEU A 313 -7.42 10.30 -15.45
C LEU A 313 -6.86 10.40 -14.02
N ARG A 314 -7.73 10.75 -13.07
CA ARG A 314 -7.43 10.61 -11.64
C ARG A 314 -7.47 9.15 -11.25
N ARG A 315 -6.77 8.80 -10.17
CA ARG A 315 -6.69 7.42 -9.69
C ARG A 315 -8.05 6.79 -9.43
N ASN A 316 -8.95 7.49 -8.76
CA ASN A 316 -10.28 6.95 -8.44
C ASN A 316 -11.17 6.85 -9.69
N GLU A 317 -11.05 7.79 -10.63
CA GLU A 317 -11.76 7.72 -11.92
C GLU A 317 -11.42 6.40 -12.65
N ILE A 318 -10.14 5.97 -12.66
CA ILE A 318 -9.76 4.67 -13.25
C ILE A 318 -10.35 3.46 -12.52
N VAL A 319 -10.44 3.54 -11.19
CA VAL A 319 -11.00 2.45 -10.37
C VAL A 319 -12.50 2.28 -10.64
N GLU A 320 -13.20 3.38 -10.93
CA GLU A 320 -14.65 3.43 -11.07
C GLU A 320 -15.16 3.26 -12.51
N ILE A 321 -14.28 3.32 -13.52
CA ILE A 321 -14.66 3.11 -14.93
C ILE A 321 -15.32 1.75 -15.14
N LYS A 322 -16.47 1.76 -15.80
CA LYS A 322 -17.22 0.58 -16.23
C LYS A 322 -17.06 0.34 -17.72
N ILE A 323 -17.34 -0.89 -18.15
CA ILE A 323 -17.29 -1.26 -19.58
C ILE A 323 -18.28 -0.41 -20.39
N LYS A 324 -19.48 -0.18 -19.83
CA LYS A 324 -20.53 0.64 -20.45
C LYS A 324 -20.15 2.12 -20.65
N ASP A 325 -19.10 2.59 -19.98
CA ASP A 325 -18.64 3.97 -20.13
C ASP A 325 -17.77 4.15 -21.39
N ILE A 326 -17.43 3.07 -22.10
CA ILE A 326 -16.60 3.11 -23.30
C ILE A 326 -17.47 2.91 -24.55
N ASP A 327 -17.42 3.88 -25.45
CA ASP A 327 -17.97 3.76 -26.79
C ASP A 327 -16.86 3.39 -27.77
N PHE A 328 -16.87 2.14 -28.24
CA PHE A 328 -15.87 1.63 -29.18
C PHE A 328 -16.05 2.13 -30.61
N ASN A 329 -17.23 2.63 -30.98
CA ASN A 329 -17.53 3.18 -32.30
C ASN A 329 -17.09 4.64 -32.36
N ALA A 330 -17.52 5.44 -31.38
CA ALA A 330 -17.10 6.83 -31.24
C ALA A 330 -15.64 6.97 -30.76
N LYS A 331 -15.03 5.88 -30.26
CA LYS A 331 -13.68 5.84 -29.66
C LYS A 331 -13.56 6.85 -28.52
N THR A 332 -14.53 6.83 -27.62
CA THR A 332 -14.58 7.72 -26.45
C THR A 332 -14.75 6.94 -25.15
N ILE A 333 -14.39 7.59 -24.04
CA ILE A 333 -14.65 7.12 -22.69
C ILE A 333 -15.33 8.22 -21.88
N THR A 334 -16.46 7.88 -21.25
CA THR A 334 -17.18 8.75 -20.32
C THR A 334 -16.59 8.58 -18.93
N VAL A 335 -16.23 9.69 -18.29
CA VAL A 335 -15.59 9.69 -16.97
C VAL A 335 -16.42 10.48 -15.99
N HIS A 336 -16.87 9.79 -14.94
CA HIS A 336 -17.63 10.35 -13.83
C HIS A 336 -16.68 10.98 -12.81
N GLY A 337 -16.93 12.24 -12.45
CA GLY A 337 -16.14 13.05 -11.54
C GLY A 337 -16.93 13.42 -10.28
N LYS A 338 -16.28 14.18 -9.40
CA LYS A 338 -16.90 14.60 -8.13
C LYS A 338 -18.09 15.52 -8.38
N GLY A 339 -19.19 15.25 -7.67
CA GLY A 339 -20.41 16.06 -7.71
C GLY A 339 -21.21 15.87 -9.00
N ASP A 340 -21.29 14.61 -9.47
CA ASP A 340 -22.06 14.19 -10.65
C ASP A 340 -21.65 14.85 -11.98
N LYS A 341 -20.44 15.41 -12.03
CA LYS A 341 -19.88 15.97 -13.26
C LYS A 341 -19.28 14.86 -14.09
N TYR A 342 -19.74 14.70 -15.33
CA TYR A 342 -19.11 13.80 -16.28
C TYR A 342 -18.35 14.57 -17.36
N ARG A 343 -17.42 13.87 -18.03
CA ARG A 343 -16.73 14.37 -19.22
C ARG A 343 -16.46 13.22 -20.18
N ILE A 344 -16.46 13.52 -21.48
CA ILE A 344 -16.15 12.55 -22.53
C ILE A 344 -14.72 12.81 -23.00
N LEU A 345 -13.92 11.75 -23.10
CA LEU A 345 -12.52 11.83 -23.52
C LEU A 345 -12.29 10.95 -24.74
N PRO A 346 -11.58 11.44 -25.77
CA PRO A 346 -11.18 10.61 -26.90
C PRO A 346 -10.11 9.61 -26.44
N ILE A 347 -10.25 8.35 -26.85
CA ILE A 347 -9.25 7.30 -26.58
C ILE A 347 -8.42 6.96 -27.82
N GLY A 348 -8.91 7.24 -29.04
CA GLY A 348 -8.20 6.98 -30.28
C GLY A 348 -7.93 5.49 -30.55
N ASP A 349 -7.39 5.15 -31.72
CA ASP A 349 -7.31 3.75 -32.17
C ASP A 349 -6.38 2.87 -31.34
N LYS A 350 -5.20 3.40 -30.99
CA LYS A 350 -4.20 2.64 -30.23
C LYS A 350 -4.74 2.17 -28.89
N LEU A 351 -5.39 3.06 -28.14
CA LEU A 351 -5.96 2.73 -26.83
C LEU A 351 -7.22 1.89 -26.97
N THR A 352 -8.08 2.20 -27.95
CA THR A 352 -9.28 1.40 -28.26
C THR A 352 -8.91 -0.06 -28.52
N ASN A 353 -7.91 -0.32 -29.38
CA ASN A 353 -7.46 -1.67 -29.70
C ASN A 353 -6.86 -2.37 -28.47
N LEU A 354 -6.10 -1.64 -27.65
CA LEU A 354 -5.54 -2.19 -26.41
C LEU A 354 -6.63 -2.56 -25.40
N ILE A 355 -7.67 -1.73 -25.25
CA ILE A 355 -8.82 -1.99 -24.40
C ILE A 355 -9.62 -3.18 -24.92
N LYS A 356 -9.92 -3.25 -26.22
CA LYS A 356 -10.57 -4.41 -26.85
C LYS A 356 -9.81 -5.70 -26.59
N LYS A 357 -8.48 -5.68 -26.79
CA LYS A 357 -7.60 -6.82 -26.51
C LYS A 357 -7.68 -7.24 -25.03
N TYR A 358 -7.64 -6.27 -24.12
CA TYR A 358 -7.78 -6.52 -22.68
C TYR A 358 -9.14 -7.14 -22.33
N ILE A 359 -10.24 -6.58 -22.83
CA ILE A 359 -11.60 -7.09 -22.56
C ILE A 359 -11.73 -8.53 -23.07
N LYS A 360 -11.23 -8.83 -24.27
CA LYS A 360 -11.24 -10.19 -24.84
C LYS A 360 -10.45 -11.18 -23.99
N SER A 361 -9.32 -10.77 -23.41
CA SER A 361 -8.46 -11.66 -22.61
C SER A 361 -8.91 -11.83 -21.15
N TYR A 362 -9.55 -10.83 -20.56
CA TYR A 362 -9.86 -10.83 -19.12
C TYR A 362 -11.36 -10.92 -18.82
N LEU A 363 -12.23 -10.72 -19.81
CA LEU A 363 -13.69 -10.81 -19.70
C LEU A 363 -14.25 -10.10 -18.45
N PRO A 364 -13.97 -8.80 -18.25
CA PRO A 364 -14.53 -8.05 -17.13
C PRO A 364 -16.07 -8.04 -17.19
N LYS A 365 -16.73 -8.03 -16.03
CA LYS A 365 -18.21 -8.06 -15.94
C LYS A 365 -18.85 -6.66 -15.89
N GLU A 366 -18.40 -5.82 -14.96
CA GLU A 366 -18.99 -4.49 -14.75
C GLU A 366 -17.91 -3.40 -14.87
N TYR A 367 -16.96 -3.41 -13.93
CA TYR A 367 -15.81 -2.52 -13.94
C TYR A 367 -14.79 -2.94 -14.99
N LEU A 368 -14.22 -1.97 -15.69
CA LEU A 368 -13.18 -2.24 -16.67
C LEU A 368 -11.99 -2.94 -16.00
N PHE A 369 -11.60 -2.51 -14.79
CA PHE A 369 -10.54 -3.15 -14.02
C PHE A 369 -11.06 -3.72 -12.71
N TYR A 370 -11.02 -5.05 -12.60
CA TYR A 370 -11.38 -5.78 -11.38
C TYR A 370 -10.14 -6.23 -10.61
N GLY A 371 -10.29 -6.29 -9.28
CA GLY A 371 -9.29 -6.79 -8.34
C GLY A 371 -9.27 -8.32 -8.29
N GLN A 372 -8.29 -8.88 -7.59
CA GLN A 372 -8.15 -10.34 -7.46
C GLN A 372 -9.23 -10.99 -6.57
N SER A 373 -9.77 -10.22 -5.62
CA SER A 373 -10.78 -10.68 -4.65
C SER A 373 -11.87 -9.63 -4.41
N GLU A 374 -11.89 -8.58 -5.23
CA GLU A 374 -12.83 -7.47 -5.14
C GLU A 374 -13.36 -7.14 -6.53
N PRO A 375 -14.63 -6.68 -6.64
CA PRO A 375 -15.23 -6.33 -7.92
C PRO A 375 -14.46 -5.22 -8.65
N GLN A 376 -13.75 -4.37 -7.90
CA GLN A 376 -12.95 -3.27 -8.41
C GLN A 376 -11.47 -3.44 -8.07
N TYR A 377 -10.60 -2.92 -8.93
CA TYR A 377 -9.17 -2.84 -8.65
C TYR A 377 -8.88 -1.72 -7.63
N THR A 378 -8.19 -1.98 -6.52
CA THR A 378 -8.01 -0.92 -5.52
C THR A 378 -7.00 0.15 -5.94
N GLY A 379 -7.29 1.42 -5.61
CA GLY A 379 -6.38 2.53 -5.90
C GLY A 379 -4.99 2.37 -5.24
N SER A 380 -4.91 1.73 -4.08
CA SER A 380 -3.63 1.45 -3.42
C SER A 380 -2.76 0.46 -4.23
N SER A 381 -3.38 -0.55 -4.82
CA SER A 381 -2.71 -1.51 -5.70
C SER A 381 -2.26 -0.83 -6.99
N ILE A 382 -3.05 0.08 -7.57
CA ILE A 382 -2.67 0.85 -8.75
C ILE A 382 -1.41 1.67 -8.46
N GLY A 383 -1.38 2.38 -7.33
CA GLY A 383 -0.23 3.20 -6.94
C GLY A 383 1.05 2.37 -6.77
N LYS A 384 0.94 1.20 -6.11
CA LYS A 384 2.07 0.26 -5.96
C LYS A 384 2.53 -0.29 -7.31
N MET A 385 1.59 -0.67 -8.16
CA MET A 385 1.85 -1.20 -9.49
C MET A 385 2.60 -0.17 -10.35
N ILE A 386 2.13 1.07 -10.42
CA ILE A 386 2.77 2.13 -11.20
C ILE A 386 4.17 2.44 -10.66
N LYS A 387 4.33 2.50 -9.33
CA LYS A 387 5.65 2.71 -8.72
C LYS A 387 6.63 1.60 -9.12
N GLU A 388 6.19 0.35 -9.09
CA GLU A 388 7.03 -0.79 -9.46
C GLU A 388 7.38 -0.79 -10.95
N LYS A 389 6.41 -0.46 -11.83
CA LYS A 389 6.66 -0.36 -13.27
C LYS A 389 7.61 0.78 -13.63
N GLY A 390 7.50 1.92 -12.95
CA GLY A 390 8.47 3.02 -13.08
C GLY A 390 9.88 2.60 -12.70
N ARG A 391 10.03 1.85 -11.60
CA ARG A 391 11.32 1.31 -11.15
C ARG A 391 11.93 0.36 -12.19
N ILE A 392 11.13 -0.56 -12.73
CA ILE A 392 11.56 -1.51 -13.78
C ILE A 392 12.00 -0.78 -15.04
N ALA A 393 11.36 0.35 -15.39
CA ALA A 393 11.73 1.17 -16.53
C ALA A 393 13.06 1.94 -16.35
N GLY A 394 13.63 1.95 -15.14
CA GLY A 394 14.85 2.69 -14.82
C GLY A 394 14.60 4.17 -14.49
N ILE A 395 13.35 4.56 -14.22
CA ILE A 395 12.99 5.94 -13.93
C ILE A 395 13.42 6.26 -12.49
N LYS A 396 14.43 7.14 -12.35
CA LYS A 396 15.04 7.47 -11.05
C LYS A 396 14.05 8.07 -10.05
N LYS A 397 13.05 8.80 -10.54
CA LYS A 397 12.03 9.47 -9.71
C LYS A 397 10.93 8.47 -9.33
N THR A 398 10.44 8.56 -8.08
CA THR A 398 9.25 7.78 -7.69
C THR A 398 8.03 8.23 -8.47
N ILE A 399 7.48 7.33 -9.27
CA ILE A 399 6.29 7.57 -10.09
C ILE A 399 5.02 7.28 -9.31
N THR A 400 4.02 8.13 -9.51
CA THR A 400 2.67 7.95 -8.98
C THR A 400 1.64 8.16 -10.11
N PRO A 401 0.37 7.76 -9.93
CA PRO A 401 -0.68 8.03 -10.91
C PRO A 401 -0.79 9.51 -11.30
N HIS A 402 -0.57 10.42 -10.33
CA HIS A 402 -0.58 11.86 -10.59
C HIS A 402 0.55 12.29 -11.52
N CYS A 403 1.72 11.64 -11.48
CA CYS A 403 2.82 11.95 -12.39
C CYS A 403 2.42 11.67 -13.85
N LEU A 404 1.75 10.54 -14.12
CA LEU A 404 1.26 10.20 -15.47
C LEU A 404 0.22 11.22 -15.96
N ARG A 405 -0.68 11.66 -15.08
CA ARG A 405 -1.65 12.72 -15.39
C ARG A 405 -0.97 14.08 -15.66
N HIS A 406 0.05 14.42 -14.87
CA HIS A 406 0.81 15.63 -15.10
C HIS A 406 1.60 15.58 -16.41
N SER A 407 2.17 14.42 -16.75
CA SER A 407 2.80 14.17 -18.06
C SER A 407 1.82 14.34 -19.20
N TYR A 408 0.62 13.75 -19.12
CA TYR A 408 -0.41 13.93 -20.14
C TYR A 408 -0.69 15.41 -20.40
N ALA A 409 -0.95 16.18 -19.34
CA ALA A 409 -1.26 17.60 -19.45
C ALA A 409 -0.09 18.41 -20.03
N THR A 410 1.13 18.13 -19.58
CA THR A 410 2.33 18.84 -20.03
C THR A 410 2.64 18.51 -21.48
N HIS A 411 2.53 17.24 -21.88
CA HIS A 411 2.80 16.83 -23.27
C HIS A 411 1.73 17.34 -24.24
N LEU A 412 0.46 17.46 -23.82
CA LEU A 412 -0.55 18.13 -24.63
C LEU A 412 -0.24 19.61 -24.82
N LEU A 413 0.19 20.29 -23.75
CA LEU A 413 0.58 21.70 -23.82
C LEU A 413 1.81 21.90 -24.71
N GLU A 414 2.81 21.02 -24.60
CA GLU A 414 4.00 21.00 -25.48
C GLU A 414 3.65 20.70 -26.94
N ALA A 415 2.58 19.95 -27.21
CA ALA A 415 2.04 19.71 -28.53
C ALA A 415 1.17 20.88 -29.06
N GLY A 416 1.08 21.99 -28.33
CA GLY A 416 0.33 23.19 -28.74
C GLY A 416 -1.18 23.13 -28.47
N VAL A 417 -1.66 22.16 -27.68
CA VAL A 417 -3.08 22.10 -27.31
C VAL A 417 -3.42 23.23 -26.35
N ASP A 418 -4.51 23.93 -26.66
CA ASP A 418 -4.97 25.06 -25.87
C ASP A 418 -5.28 24.69 -24.39
N LEU A 419 -4.93 25.60 -23.47
CA LEU A 419 -5.04 25.39 -22.03
C LEU A 419 -6.50 25.17 -21.58
N ARG A 420 -7.47 25.81 -22.24
CA ARG A 420 -8.91 25.63 -21.96
C ARG A 420 -9.38 24.24 -22.37
N ILE A 421 -8.87 23.70 -23.48
CA ILE A 421 -9.12 22.31 -23.89
C ILE A 421 -8.53 21.35 -22.86
N ILE A 422 -7.25 21.53 -22.48
CA ILE A 422 -6.59 20.69 -21.45
C ILE A 422 -7.38 20.74 -20.13
N GLN A 423 -7.87 21.93 -19.73
CA GLN A 423 -8.70 22.09 -18.53
C GLN A 423 -9.97 21.22 -18.58
N LYS A 424 -10.66 21.21 -19.73
CA LYS A 424 -11.87 20.39 -19.96
C LYS A 424 -11.53 18.89 -19.90
N LEU A 425 -10.48 18.46 -20.60
CA LEU A 425 -10.02 17.05 -20.63
C LEU A 425 -9.66 16.54 -19.22
N LEU A 426 -9.01 17.38 -18.41
CA LEU A 426 -8.65 17.04 -17.04
C LEU A 426 -9.84 17.14 -16.06
N GLY A 427 -10.93 17.83 -16.42
CA GLY A 427 -12.03 18.10 -15.49
C GLY A 427 -11.59 18.96 -14.31
N HIS A 428 -10.91 20.07 -14.60
CA HIS A 428 -10.52 21.07 -13.60
C HIS A 428 -11.58 22.17 -13.48
N SER A 429 -12.07 22.43 -12.27
CA SER A 429 -13.05 23.49 -12.02
C SER A 429 -12.46 24.90 -12.13
N SER A 430 -11.13 25.04 -12.00
CA SER A 430 -10.43 26.33 -12.05
C SER A 430 -9.23 26.25 -12.99
N SER A 431 -9.04 27.29 -13.82
CA SER A 431 -7.90 27.44 -14.73
C SER A 431 -6.57 27.42 -13.98
N LYS A 432 -6.54 27.97 -12.75
CA LYS A 432 -5.36 28.01 -11.86
C LYS A 432 -4.76 26.63 -11.57
N THR A 433 -5.57 25.56 -11.65
CA THR A 433 -5.10 24.18 -11.48
C THR A 433 -4.42 23.64 -12.74
N THR A 434 -4.72 24.20 -13.91
CA THR A 434 -4.12 23.86 -15.21
C THR A 434 -2.91 24.75 -15.52
N GLU A 435 -2.92 26.00 -15.07
CA GLU A 435 -1.79 26.94 -15.20
C GLU A 435 -0.49 26.40 -14.58
N ILE A 436 -0.56 25.48 -13.62
CA ILE A 436 0.65 24.84 -13.06
C ILE A 436 1.52 24.14 -14.13
N TYR A 437 0.96 23.78 -15.28
CA TYR A 437 1.69 23.12 -16.37
C TYR A 437 2.44 24.10 -17.28
N THR A 438 2.03 25.38 -17.32
CA THR A 438 2.71 26.39 -18.15
C THR A 438 4.13 26.66 -17.65
N HIS A 439 4.36 26.53 -16.34
CA HIS A 439 5.70 26.66 -15.75
C HIS A 439 6.67 25.54 -16.14
N VAL A 440 6.16 24.39 -16.61
CA VAL A 440 6.98 23.22 -16.96
C VAL A 440 7.30 23.19 -18.46
N SER A 441 6.36 23.64 -19.30
CA SER A 441 6.51 23.69 -20.76
C SER A 441 7.30 24.92 -21.22
N ARG A 442 8.63 24.94 -21.02
CA ARG A 442 9.50 26.01 -21.57
C ARG A 442 9.57 26.00 -23.10
N LYS A 443 9.31 24.85 -23.73
CA LYS A 443 9.36 24.68 -25.20
C LYS A 443 8.35 25.53 -25.95
N SER A 444 7.19 25.83 -25.33
CA SER A 444 6.14 26.63 -25.98
C SER A 444 6.52 28.10 -26.13
N ILE A 445 7.33 28.67 -25.22
CA ILE A 445 7.75 30.08 -25.26
C ILE A 445 8.85 30.29 -26.32
N ILE A 446 9.77 29.34 -26.46
CA ILE A 446 10.91 29.44 -27.39
C ILE A 446 10.47 29.40 -28.85
N ASN A 447 9.36 28.72 -29.16
CA ASN A 447 8.85 28.57 -30.53
C ASN A 447 7.83 29.64 -30.93
N ILE A 448 7.63 30.69 -30.12
CA ILE A 448 6.73 31.79 -30.49
C ILE A 448 7.42 32.65 -31.53
N ILE A 449 7.01 32.49 -32.78
CA ILE A 449 7.42 33.35 -33.89
C ILE A 449 6.86 34.77 -33.64
N SER A 450 7.72 35.77 -33.61
CA SER A 450 7.33 37.17 -33.46
C SER A 450 6.33 37.56 -34.56
N PRO A 451 5.29 38.35 -34.27
CA PRO A 451 4.38 38.86 -35.30
C PRO A 451 5.12 39.59 -36.43
N LEU A 452 6.28 40.20 -36.13
CA LEU A 452 7.12 40.89 -37.11
C LEU A 452 7.68 39.93 -38.18
N GLU A 453 8.03 38.70 -37.80
CA GLU A 453 8.54 37.67 -38.72
C GLU A 453 7.46 37.18 -39.71
N LYS A 454 6.18 37.51 -39.46
CA LYS A 454 5.05 37.20 -40.35
C LYS A 454 4.67 38.39 -41.25
N MET A 455 5.31 39.54 -41.07
CA MET A 455 5.10 40.70 -41.91
C MET A 455 6.13 40.67 -43.04
N ASN A 456 5.68 40.92 -44.27
CA ASN A 456 6.61 41.23 -45.35
C ASN A 456 7.07 42.67 -45.15
N LEU A 457 8.34 42.85 -44.79
CA LEU A 457 9.01 44.16 -44.75
C LEU A 457 9.43 44.60 -46.16
#